data_AF-A0A6M0GGJ1-F1
#
_entry.id   AF-A0A6M0GGJ1-F1
#
_cell.length_a   1.000
_cell.length_b   1.000
_cell.length_c   1.000
_cell.angle_alpha   90.00
_cell.angle_beta   90.00
_cell.angle_gamma   90.00
#
_symmetry.space_group_name_H-M   'P 1'
#
loop_
_entity.id
_entity.type
_entity.pdbx_description
1 polymer ?
#
loop_
_entity_poly.entity_id
_entity_poly.type
_entity_poly.pdbx_seq_one_letter_code
_entity_poly.pdbx_strand_id
1 'polypeptide(L)'
;TKTIRQALRGLPGGPYENLEAKRMAEGKKSEWNDFDYQFQGKKVAPTFKIPAGEHYVRMESGKGELGIFIIGDDNVFPWRWKIRAADFNNLQILPHLLRGMKVADIIAILGSVDVIMGSVDR
;
A
#
# COMPACT_ATOMS: atom_id res chain seq x y z
N THR A 1 20.51 -4.15 -1.48
CA THR A 1 21.13 -2.93 -2.07
C THR A 1 21.11 -2.90 -3.59
N LYS A 2 21.07 -4.04 -4.30
CA LYS A 2 21.06 -4.08 -5.78
C LYS A 2 19.86 -3.35 -6.41
N THR A 3 18.64 -3.60 -5.92
CA THR A 3 17.41 -2.96 -6.43
C THR A 3 17.38 -1.45 -6.21
N ILE A 4 17.78 -0.99 -5.02
CA ILE A 4 17.84 0.45 -4.70
C ILE A 4 18.82 1.18 -5.63
N ARG A 5 20.01 0.60 -5.85
CA ARG A 5 21.01 1.19 -6.77
C ARG A 5 20.53 1.18 -8.22
N GLN A 6 19.80 0.14 -8.62
CA GLN A 6 19.21 0.06 -9.95
C GLN A 6 18.10 1.10 -10.14
N ALA A 7 17.20 1.24 -9.16
CA ALA A 7 16.17 2.26 -9.17
C ALA A 7 16.78 3.66 -9.27
N LEU A 8 17.83 3.96 -8.49
CA LEU A 8 18.52 5.26 -8.53
C LEU A 8 19.05 5.61 -9.94
N ARG A 9 19.61 4.63 -10.66
CA ARG A 9 20.09 4.84 -12.05
C ARG A 9 18.94 5.03 -13.04
N GLY A 10 17.78 4.44 -12.74
CA GLY A 10 16.60 4.46 -13.61
C GLY A 10 15.61 5.56 -13.30
N LEU A 11 15.90 6.48 -12.36
CA LEU A 11 14.99 7.58 -12.02
C LEU A 11 14.87 8.55 -13.21
N PRO A 12 13.70 8.65 -13.88
CA PRO A 12 13.47 9.73 -14.83
C PRO A 12 13.38 11.03 -14.01
N GLY A 13 14.23 12.01 -14.30
CA GLY A 13 14.10 13.34 -13.71
C GLY A 13 12.76 13.98 -14.06
N GLY A 14 12.25 14.87 -13.20
CA GLY A 14 11.01 15.61 -13.43
C GLY A 14 10.21 15.88 -12.14
N PRO A 15 9.08 16.61 -12.24
CA PRO A 15 8.17 16.81 -11.11
C PRO A 15 7.58 15.47 -10.62
N TYR A 16 7.64 15.22 -9.31
CA TYR A 16 7.14 13.99 -8.68
C TYR A 16 5.67 14.06 -8.27
N GLU A 17 5.03 15.21 -8.46
CA GLU A 17 3.62 15.39 -8.12
C GLU A 17 2.70 14.78 -9.17
N ASN A 18 1.58 14.28 -8.67
CA ASN A 18 0.57 13.48 -9.34
C ASN A 18 0.10 14.10 -10.68
N LEU A 19 0.81 13.76 -11.76
CA LEU A 19 0.61 14.33 -13.10
C LEU A 19 -0.80 14.05 -13.64
N GLU A 20 -1.46 12.97 -13.23
CA GLU A 20 -2.84 12.69 -13.63
C GLU A 20 -3.85 13.65 -13.00
N ALA A 21 -3.65 13.99 -11.72
CA ALA A 21 -4.46 15.00 -11.05
C ALA A 21 -4.23 16.39 -11.66
N LYS A 22 -2.98 16.72 -12.02
CA LYS A 22 -2.63 18.00 -12.66
C LYS A 22 -3.14 18.07 -14.11
N ARG A 23 -3.04 16.99 -14.89
CA ARG A 23 -3.52 16.87 -16.29
C ARG A 23 -5.04 16.88 -16.39
N MET A 24 -5.75 16.32 -15.41
CA MET A 24 -7.21 16.40 -15.33
C MET A 24 -7.69 17.79 -14.84
N ALA A 25 -6.98 18.42 -13.90
CA ALA A 25 -7.35 19.72 -13.35
C ALA A 25 -7.07 20.91 -14.30
N GLU A 26 -5.94 20.89 -15.01
CA GLU A 26 -5.52 22.01 -15.87
C GLU A 26 -5.91 21.80 -17.36
N GLY A 27 -6.54 20.66 -17.68
CA GLY A 27 -6.99 20.34 -19.03
C GLY A 27 -5.83 20.16 -20.04
N LYS A 28 -6.18 20.01 -21.32
CA LYS A 28 -5.25 19.63 -22.40
C LYS A 28 -4.15 20.69 -22.72
N LYS A 29 -4.12 21.82 -22.01
CA LYS A 29 -3.24 22.99 -22.25
C LYS A 29 -2.57 23.49 -20.95
N SER A 30 -2.15 22.62 -20.04
CA SER A 30 -1.27 23.07 -18.97
C SER A 30 0.12 23.39 -19.51
N GLU A 31 0.62 24.59 -19.21
CA GLU A 31 2.00 24.94 -19.52
C GLU A 31 2.94 24.16 -18.60
N TRP A 32 3.91 23.51 -19.22
CA TRP A 32 4.89 22.66 -18.57
C TRP A 32 6.11 23.51 -18.18
N ASN A 33 6.41 23.57 -16.88
CA ASN A 33 7.54 24.28 -16.25
C ASN A 33 7.53 25.81 -16.35
N ASP A 34 6.75 26.47 -15.47
CA ASP A 34 7.00 27.87 -15.12
C ASP A 34 7.83 27.97 -13.81
N PHE A 35 8.66 28.99 -13.68
CA PHE A 35 9.65 29.16 -12.59
C PHE A 35 9.04 29.63 -11.26
N ASP A 36 7.75 29.97 -11.27
CA ASP A 36 7.01 30.38 -10.08
C ASP A 36 6.64 29.18 -9.21
N TYR A 37 7.55 28.82 -8.31
CA TYR A 37 7.27 27.93 -7.18
C TYR A 37 6.32 28.62 -6.19
N GLN A 38 5.03 28.69 -6.52
CA GLN A 38 4.01 28.96 -5.54
C GLN A 38 3.72 27.67 -4.79
N PHE A 39 3.98 27.66 -3.47
CA PHE A 39 3.60 26.57 -2.58
C PHE A 39 2.07 26.42 -2.63
N GLN A 40 1.57 25.60 -3.55
CA GLN A 40 0.16 25.30 -3.66
C GLN A 40 -0.20 24.49 -2.42
N GLY A 41 -0.85 25.14 -1.45
CA GLY A 41 -1.37 24.48 -0.27
C GLY A 41 -2.13 23.21 -0.68
N LYS A 42 -1.82 22.12 0.03
CA LYS A 42 -2.36 20.75 -0.12
C LYS A 42 -3.60 20.68 -1.02
N LYS A 43 -3.39 20.55 -2.35
CA LYS A 43 -4.50 20.34 -3.30
C LYS A 43 -5.30 19.14 -2.77
N VAL A 44 -6.58 19.37 -2.47
CA VAL A 44 -7.49 18.29 -2.06
C VAL A 44 -7.41 17.25 -3.17
N ALA A 45 -6.99 16.03 -2.81
CA ALA A 45 -6.85 14.97 -3.79
C ALA A 45 -8.17 14.86 -4.55
N PRO A 46 -8.17 14.86 -5.90
CA PRO A 46 -9.38 14.70 -6.68
C PRO A 46 -10.11 13.46 -6.18
N THR A 47 -11.33 13.68 -5.71
CA THR A 47 -12.13 12.62 -5.11
C THR A 47 -12.72 11.80 -6.25
N PHE A 48 -12.06 10.70 -6.59
CA PHE A 48 -12.50 9.81 -7.65
C PHE A 48 -13.71 8.99 -7.19
N LYS A 49 -14.74 8.91 -8.03
CA LYS A 49 -15.79 7.91 -7.86
C LYS A 49 -15.23 6.55 -8.23
N ILE A 50 -15.35 5.60 -7.33
CA ILE A 50 -14.91 4.23 -7.58
C ILE A 50 -15.99 3.57 -8.45
N PRO A 51 -15.66 3.10 -9.67
CA PRO A 51 -16.65 2.47 -10.53
C PRO A 51 -17.26 1.24 -9.85
N ALA A 52 -18.53 0.97 -10.15
CA ALA A 52 -19.20 -0.23 -9.66
C ALA A 52 -18.44 -1.51 -10.06
N GLY A 53 -18.12 -2.36 -9.07
CA GLY A 53 -17.43 -3.62 -9.31
C GLY A 53 -16.56 -4.09 -8.14
N GLU A 54 -16.10 -5.34 -8.24
CA GLU A 54 -15.18 -5.95 -7.28
C GLU A 54 -13.76 -5.96 -7.83
N HIS A 55 -12.78 -5.57 -7.01
CA HIS A 55 -11.37 -5.62 -7.38
C HIS A 55 -10.51 -6.17 -6.25
N TYR A 56 -9.62 -7.09 -6.60
CA TYR A 56 -8.62 -7.65 -5.68
C TYR A 56 -7.23 -7.39 -6.23
N VAL A 57 -6.39 -6.73 -5.44
CA VAL A 57 -4.96 -6.52 -5.76
C VAL A 57 -4.12 -7.18 -4.70
N ARG A 58 -3.11 -7.92 -5.15
CA ARG A 58 -2.06 -8.49 -4.28
C ARG A 58 -0.74 -7.76 -4.48
N MET A 59 -0.04 -7.54 -3.39
CA MET A 59 1.28 -6.93 -3.33
C MET A 59 2.18 -7.79 -2.42
N GLU A 60 3.46 -7.87 -2.76
CA GLU A 60 4.47 -8.39 -1.86
C GLU A 60 4.87 -7.31 -0.86
N SER A 61 4.58 -7.55 0.42
CA SER A 61 5.13 -6.80 1.54
C SER A 61 6.37 -7.51 2.08
N GLY A 62 7.22 -6.81 2.83
CA GLY A 62 8.38 -7.42 3.49
C GLY A 62 8.04 -8.59 4.42
N LYS A 63 6.76 -8.75 4.78
CA LYS A 63 6.22 -9.81 5.64
C LYS A 63 5.46 -10.93 4.90
N GLY A 64 5.28 -10.80 3.59
CA GLY A 64 4.53 -11.75 2.77
C GLY A 64 3.44 -11.09 1.91
N GLU A 65 2.41 -11.85 1.56
CA GLU A 65 1.35 -11.39 0.66
C GLU A 65 0.36 -10.44 1.36
N LEU A 66 0.33 -9.19 0.90
CA LEU A 66 -0.68 -8.20 1.26
C LEU A 66 -1.74 -8.15 0.17
N GLY A 67 -2.99 -8.46 0.51
CA GLY A 67 -4.13 -8.35 -0.40
C GLY A 67 -5.05 -7.21 -0.01
N ILE A 68 -5.56 -6.48 -0.99
CA ILE A 68 -6.59 -5.46 -0.81
C ILE A 68 -7.78 -5.83 -1.70
N PHE A 69 -8.93 -6.05 -1.07
CA PHE A 69 -10.20 -6.32 -1.71
C PHE A 69 -11.13 -5.11 -1.54
N ILE A 70 -11.62 -4.57 -2.65
CA ILE A 70 -12.50 -3.40 -2.67
C ILE A 70 -13.73 -3.71 -3.53
N ILE A 71 -14.89 -3.27 -3.06
CA ILE A 71 -16.14 -3.22 -3.82
C ILE A 71 -16.55 -1.75 -3.98
N GLY A 72 -16.65 -1.29 -5.22
CA GLY A 72 -17.16 0.03 -5.58
C GLY A 72 -18.66 0.01 -5.88
N ASP A 73 -19.33 1.13 -5.63
CA ASP A 73 -20.75 1.37 -5.91
C ASP A 73 -20.97 2.83 -6.39
N ASP A 74 -20.18 3.25 -7.39
CA ASP A 74 -20.17 4.60 -8.01
C ASP A 74 -20.08 5.79 -7.03
N ASN A 75 -19.65 5.51 -5.80
CA ASN A 75 -19.51 6.44 -4.70
C ASN A 75 -18.03 6.78 -4.48
N VAL A 76 -17.79 7.86 -3.75
CA VAL A 76 -16.47 8.30 -3.28
C VAL A 76 -15.87 7.30 -2.29
N PHE A 77 -16.73 6.72 -1.45
CA PHE A 77 -16.32 5.73 -0.47
C PHE A 77 -16.62 4.33 -1.00
N PRO A 78 -15.69 3.37 -0.83
CA PRO A 78 -15.94 2.00 -1.21
C PRO A 78 -17.09 1.42 -0.37
N TRP A 79 -17.94 0.63 -1.02
CA TRP A 79 -19.01 -0.10 -0.33
C TRP A 79 -18.44 -1.10 0.68
N ARG A 80 -17.38 -1.82 0.27
CA ARG A 80 -16.65 -2.74 1.14
C ARG A 80 -15.17 -2.64 0.87
N TRP A 81 -14.40 -2.61 1.95
CA TRP A 81 -12.95 -2.69 1.91
C TRP A 81 -12.49 -3.77 2.89
N LYS A 82 -11.83 -4.82 2.39
CA LYS A 82 -11.16 -5.82 3.21
C LYS A 82 -9.67 -5.87 2.89
N ILE A 83 -8.87 -5.86 3.94
CA ILE A 83 -7.42 -6.06 3.86
C ILE A 83 -7.14 -7.50 4.26
N ARG A 84 -6.42 -8.23 3.41
CA ARG A 84 -5.80 -9.51 3.73
C ARG A 84 -4.38 -9.22 4.22
N ALA A 85 -4.21 -9.15 5.54
CA ALA A 85 -2.91 -8.98 6.16
C ALA A 85 -2.07 -10.26 6.04
N ALA A 86 -0.79 -10.11 5.67
CA ALA A 86 0.19 -11.20 5.67
C ALA A 86 0.36 -11.78 7.09
N ASP A 87 0.46 -10.89 8.08
CA ASP A 87 0.71 -11.19 9.49
C ASP A 87 -0.37 -12.10 10.10
N PHE A 88 -1.64 -11.91 9.70
CA PHE A 88 -2.74 -12.75 10.18
C PHE A 88 -2.59 -14.20 9.71
N ASN A 89 -2.19 -14.40 8.45
CA ASN A 89 -1.96 -15.73 7.90
C ASN A 89 -0.72 -16.39 8.51
N ASN A 90 0.35 -15.61 8.70
CA ASN A 90 1.58 -16.08 9.34
C ASN A 90 1.35 -16.48 10.82
N LEU A 91 0.41 -15.82 11.52
CA LEU A 91 0.08 -16.18 12.89
C LEU A 91 -0.65 -17.54 12.99
N GLN A 92 -1.41 -17.95 11.96
CA GLN A 92 -2.16 -19.21 11.99
C GLN A 92 -1.27 -20.45 12.02
N ILE A 93 -0.02 -20.36 11.57
CA ILE A 93 0.93 -21.49 11.63
C ILE A 93 1.60 -21.63 13.00
N LEU A 94 1.52 -20.60 13.86
CA LEU A 94 2.17 -20.58 15.16
C LEU A 94 1.80 -21.78 16.07
N PRO A 95 0.53 -22.21 16.20
CA PRO A 95 0.18 -23.37 17.02
C PRO A 95 0.81 -24.68 16.55
N HIS A 96 1.14 -24.79 15.25
CA HIS A 96 1.84 -25.95 14.71
C HIS A 96 3.33 -25.90 15.03
N LEU A 97 3.94 -24.72 14.97
CA LEU A 97 5.35 -24.49 15.32
C LEU A 97 5.64 -24.67 16.82
N LEU A 98 4.66 -24.39 17.67
CA LEU A 98 4.82 -24.47 19.14
C LEU A 98 4.68 -25.89 19.71
N ARG A 99 4.22 -26.88 18.93
CA ARG A 99 4.06 -28.26 19.44
C ARG A 99 5.42 -28.89 19.73
N GLY A 100 5.63 -29.30 20.98
CA GLY A 100 6.87 -29.95 21.42
C GLY A 100 8.03 -29.01 21.74
N MET A 101 7.81 -27.69 21.65
CA MET A 101 8.80 -26.67 22.00
C MET A 101 8.73 -26.30 23.49
N LYS A 102 9.83 -25.79 24.03
CA LYS A 102 9.87 -25.28 25.41
C LYS A 102 9.24 -23.90 25.47
N VAL A 103 8.75 -23.51 26.64
CA VAL A 103 8.20 -22.16 26.88
C VAL A 103 9.22 -21.06 26.58
N ALA A 104 10.50 -21.32 26.83
CA ALA A 104 11.59 -20.38 26.51
C ALA A 104 11.74 -20.11 25.01
N ASP A 105 11.40 -21.07 24.15
CA ASP A 105 11.57 -20.96 22.70
C ASP A 105 10.43 -20.16 22.03
N ILE A 106 9.32 -19.94 22.75
CA ILE A 106 8.13 -19.23 22.25
C ILE A 106 8.50 -17.81 21.78
N ILE A 107 9.33 -17.08 22.55
CA ILE A 107 9.72 -15.70 22.22
C ILE A 107 10.59 -15.67 20.96
N ALA A 108 11.50 -16.63 20.81
CA ALA A 108 12.35 -16.74 19.63
C ALA A 108 11.54 -17.09 18.38
N ILE A 109 10.57 -17.99 18.50
CA ILE A 109 9.66 -18.38 17.41
C ILE A 109 8.78 -17.19 17.02
N LEU A 110 8.17 -16.49 17.99
CA LEU A 110 7.35 -15.30 17.73
C LEU A 110 8.15 -14.17 17.07
N GLY A 111 9.36 -13.91 17.55
CA GLY A 111 10.26 -12.92 16.94
C GLY A 111 10.68 -13.29 15.52
N SER A 112 10.80 -14.58 15.21
CA SER A 112 11.15 -15.06 13.86
C SER A 112 10.01 -14.92 12.85
N VAL A 113 8.75 -14.96 13.30
CA VAL A 113 7.57 -14.78 12.44
C VAL A 113 7.25 -13.29 12.20
N ASP A 114 7.79 -12.39 13.03
CA ASP A 114 7.63 -10.93 12.94
C ASP A 114 6.17 -10.46 12.76
N VAL A 115 5.32 -10.77 13.74
CA VAL A 115 3.89 -10.40 13.73
C VAL A 115 3.66 -9.03 14.37
N ILE A 116 3.00 -8.11 13.66
CA ILE A 116 2.52 -6.85 14.26
C ILE A 116 1.02 -6.97 14.55
N MET A 117 0.65 -6.89 15.83
CA MET A 117 -0.75 -7.05 16.27
C MET A 117 -1.72 -6.07 15.60
N GLY A 118 -1.29 -4.84 15.31
CA GLY A 118 -2.14 -3.86 14.61
C GLY A 118 -2.50 -4.22 13.16
N SER A 119 -1.77 -5.17 12.54
CA SER A 119 -2.12 -5.71 11.23
C SER A 119 -3.07 -6.92 11.33
N VAL A 120 -2.98 -7.67 12.43
CA VAL A 120 -3.76 -8.90 12.70
C VAL A 120 -5.21 -8.59 13.06
N ASP A 121 -5.47 -7.48 13.77
CA ASP A 121 -6.78 -7.14 14.33
C ASP A 121 -7.77 -6.46 13.33
N ARG A 122 -7.55 -6.58 12.01
CA ARG A 122 -8.30 -5.87 10.95
C ARG A 122 -9.29 -6.72 10.15
#